data_AF-A0A0J7IV81-F1
#
_entry.id   AF-A0A0J7IV81-F1
#
_cell.length_a   1.000
_cell.length_b   1.000
_cell.length_c   1.000
_cell.angle_alpha   90.00
_cell.angle_beta   90.00
_cell.angle_gamma   90.00
#
_symmetry.space_group_name_H-M   'P 1'
#
loop_
_entity.id
_entity.type
_entity.pdbx_description
1 polymer ?
#
loop_
_entity_poly.entity_id
_entity_poly.type
_entity_poly.pdbx_seq_one_letter_code
_entity_poly.pdbx_strand_id
1 'polypeptide(L)'
;MNTTIKELLDEMIQYRKTRKPIKYLQKAFDEMGDKEIVMPLGYLLSWHKGYFFGAEKPDRYEIGEVGSKRYALLFENCPELKKVFSVHKDHIGWASSLSKEEQDEIRNYIHENFIVQIRIRRDASLKKK
;
A
#
# COMPACT_ATOMS: atom_id res chain seq x y z
N MET A 1 6.00 -14.37 9.76
CA MET A 1 4.88 -13.48 9.42
C MET A 1 3.54 -14.17 9.66
N ASN A 2 2.57 -13.45 10.22
CA ASN A 2 1.20 -13.93 10.43
C ASN A 2 0.51 -14.33 9.11
N THR A 3 -0.17 -15.48 9.07
CA THR A 3 -0.82 -16.02 7.86
C THR A 3 -1.83 -15.04 7.24
N THR A 4 -2.67 -14.38 8.05
CA THR A 4 -3.65 -13.42 7.53
C THR A 4 -2.97 -12.19 6.93
N ILE A 5 -1.89 -11.70 7.55
CA ILE A 5 -1.12 -10.58 7.00
C ILE A 5 -0.51 -10.96 5.66
N LYS A 6 0.10 -12.16 5.58
CA LYS A 6 0.67 -12.67 4.33
C LYS A 6 -0.37 -12.75 3.21
N GLU A 7 -1.50 -13.40 3.46
CA GLU A 7 -2.57 -13.57 2.46
C GLU A 7 -3.14 -12.22 2.01
N LEU A 8 -3.31 -11.27 2.93
CA LEU A 8 -3.74 -9.91 2.61
C LEU A 8 -2.73 -9.21 1.70
N LEU A 9 -1.45 -9.25 2.04
CA LEU A 9 -0.39 -8.64 1.22
C LEU A 9 -0.30 -9.29 -0.16
N ASP A 10 -0.41 -10.61 -0.23
CA ASP A 10 -0.47 -11.35 -1.50
C ASP A 10 -1.64 -10.88 -2.36
N GLU A 11 -2.82 -10.74 -1.76
CA GLU A 11 -4.00 -10.22 -2.45
C GLU A 11 -3.80 -8.77 -2.91
N MET A 12 -3.24 -7.88 -2.08
CA MET A 12 -2.96 -6.48 -2.45
C MET A 12 -1.98 -6.41 -3.63
N ILE A 13 -0.91 -7.20 -3.59
CA ILE A 13 0.10 -7.27 -4.65
C ILE A 13 -0.51 -7.81 -5.95
N GLN A 14 -1.31 -8.87 -5.85
CA GLN A 14 -1.98 -9.48 -7.00
C GLN A 14 -3.04 -8.54 -7.59
N TYR A 15 -3.79 -7.84 -6.74
CA TYR A 15 -4.78 -6.85 -7.14
C TYR A 15 -4.15 -5.70 -7.92
N ARG A 16 -2.97 -5.23 -7.49
CA ARG A 16 -2.21 -4.21 -8.23
C ARG A 16 -1.80 -4.64 -9.64
N LYS A 17 -1.69 -5.94 -9.91
CA LYS A 17 -1.39 -6.51 -11.23
C LYS A 17 -2.65 -6.77 -12.06
N THR A 18 -3.69 -7.34 -11.44
CA THR A 18 -4.84 -7.92 -12.14
C THR A 18 -6.12 -7.11 -12.06
N ARG A 19 -6.22 -6.18 -11.10
CA ARG A 19 -7.44 -5.41 -10.80
C ARG A 19 -8.63 -6.27 -10.39
N LYS A 20 -8.36 -7.49 -9.91
CA LYS A 20 -9.38 -8.44 -9.48
C LYS A 20 -9.21 -8.70 -7.98
N PRO A 21 -10.16 -8.26 -7.14
CA PRO A 21 -10.16 -8.66 -5.74
C PRO A 21 -10.39 -10.18 -5.63
N ILE A 22 -10.01 -10.78 -4.50
CA ILE A 22 -10.16 -12.23 -4.29
C ILE A 22 -11.00 -12.50 -3.04
N LYS A 23 -10.66 -11.90 -1.91
CA LYS A 23 -11.25 -12.21 -0.61
C LYS A 23 -11.35 -10.97 0.26
N TYR A 24 -10.23 -10.47 0.75
CA TYR A 24 -10.18 -9.36 1.71
C TYR A 24 -10.52 -8.02 1.06
N LEU A 25 -10.14 -7.82 -0.20
CA LEU A 25 -10.41 -6.58 -0.92
C LEU A 25 -11.78 -6.57 -1.61
N GLN A 26 -12.51 -7.68 -1.63
CA GLN A 26 -13.77 -7.81 -2.38
C GLN A 26 -14.80 -6.77 -1.94
N LYS A 27 -15.04 -6.66 -0.62
CA LYS A 27 -15.99 -5.69 -0.09
C LYS A 27 -15.58 -4.24 -0.40
N ALA A 28 -14.31 -3.89 -0.19
CA ALA A 28 -13.83 -2.56 -0.53
C ALA A 28 -13.95 -2.25 -2.03
N PHE A 29 -13.74 -3.25 -2.88
CA PHE A 29 -13.93 -3.11 -4.32
C PHE A 29 -15.40 -2.88 -4.70
N ASP A 30 -16.32 -3.64 -4.12
CA ASP A 30 -17.75 -3.54 -4.41
C ASP A 30 -18.34 -2.19 -3.95
N GLU A 31 -17.89 -1.68 -2.80
CA GLU A 31 -18.41 -0.45 -2.19
C GLU A 31 -17.74 0.83 -2.74
N MET A 32 -16.43 0.81 -2.98
CA MET A 32 -15.68 2.01 -3.38
C MET A 32 -15.33 2.03 -4.88
N GLY A 33 -15.31 0.87 -5.51
CA GLY A 33 -14.88 0.70 -6.90
C GLY A 33 -13.36 0.69 -7.10
N ASP A 34 -12.94 0.11 -8.22
CA ASP A 34 -11.53 -0.07 -8.61
C ASP A 34 -10.69 1.21 -8.50
N LYS A 35 -11.20 2.33 -9.02
CA LYS A 35 -10.47 3.59 -9.10
C LYS A 35 -10.09 4.14 -7.72
N GLU A 36 -10.94 3.92 -6.73
CA GLU A 36 -10.76 4.47 -5.39
C GLU A 36 -9.80 3.63 -4.53
N ILE A 37 -9.73 2.32 -4.74
CA ILE A 37 -8.88 1.44 -3.91
C ILE A 37 -7.47 1.25 -4.48
N VAL A 38 -7.32 1.29 -5.80
CA VAL A 38 -6.06 0.99 -6.47
C VAL A 38 -4.93 1.87 -6.00
N MET A 39 -5.14 3.18 -6.03
CA MET A 39 -4.08 4.14 -5.72
C MET A 39 -3.66 4.03 -4.25
N PRO A 40 -4.60 4.05 -3.27
CA PRO A 40 -4.30 3.76 -1.87
C PRO A 40 -3.47 2.49 -1.65
N LEU A 41 -3.88 1.35 -2.21
CA LEU A 41 -3.15 0.10 -2.05
C LEU A 41 -1.75 0.17 -2.64
N GLY A 42 -1.58 0.89 -3.75
CA GLY A 42 -0.27 1.14 -4.34
C GLY A 42 0.65 1.89 -3.38
N TYR A 43 0.15 2.95 -2.75
CA TYR A 43 0.93 3.72 -1.79
C TYR A 43 1.28 2.91 -0.55
N LEU A 44 0.33 2.16 0.01
CA LEU A 44 0.56 1.26 1.15
C LEU A 44 1.67 0.24 0.89
N LEU A 45 1.80 -0.25 -0.36
CA LEU A 45 2.85 -1.20 -0.75
C LEU A 45 4.17 -0.53 -1.18
N SER A 46 4.21 0.78 -1.39
CA SER A 46 5.40 1.44 -1.96
C SER A 46 6.08 2.46 -1.06
N TRP A 47 5.38 3.08 -0.10
CA TRP A 47 5.90 4.21 0.66
C TRP A 47 7.20 3.89 1.41
N HIS A 48 7.33 2.67 1.92
CA HIS A 48 8.52 2.21 2.63
C HIS A 48 9.67 1.75 1.71
N LYS A 49 9.47 1.68 0.38
CA LYS A 49 10.47 1.10 -0.53
C LYS A 49 11.69 2.00 -0.70
N GLY A 50 11.59 3.31 -0.47
CA GLY A 50 12.71 4.24 -0.52
C GLY A 50 13.89 3.83 0.37
N TYR A 51 13.58 3.19 1.51
CA TYR A 51 14.58 2.65 2.44
C TYR A 51 15.58 1.68 1.76
N PHE A 52 15.10 0.80 0.88
CA PHE A 52 15.94 -0.16 0.16
C PHE A 52 16.79 0.48 -0.94
N PHE A 53 16.57 1.76 -1.23
CA PHE A 53 17.36 2.55 -2.17
C PHE A 53 18.27 3.56 -1.43
N GLY A 54 18.49 3.37 -0.13
CA GLY A 54 19.40 4.19 0.68
C GLY A 54 18.77 5.43 1.32
N ALA A 55 17.44 5.59 1.25
CA ALA A 55 16.75 6.64 2.00
C ALA A 55 16.59 6.28 3.48
N GLU A 56 16.22 7.27 4.31
CA GLU A 56 15.83 7.04 5.69
C GLU A 56 14.65 6.07 5.77
N LYS A 57 14.63 5.21 6.79
CA LYS A 57 13.57 4.23 7.04
C LYS A 57 12.31 4.98 7.47
N PRO A 58 11.25 5.05 6.63
CA PRO A 58 10.08 5.81 7.01
C PRO A 58 9.22 5.01 7.98
N ASP A 59 8.82 5.65 9.08
CA ASP A 59 7.91 5.08 10.09
C ASP A 59 6.44 5.41 9.81
N ARG A 60 6.16 6.48 9.06
CA ARG A 60 4.82 6.88 8.66
C ARG A 60 4.74 7.48 7.24
N TYR A 61 3.57 7.36 6.63
CA TYR A 61 3.22 7.94 5.34
C TYR A 61 2.27 9.12 5.55
N GLU A 62 2.75 10.34 5.28
CA GLU A 62 1.95 11.56 5.42
C GLU A 62 0.78 11.57 4.42
N ILE A 63 -0.42 11.88 4.93
CA ILE A 63 -1.66 12.02 4.16
C ILE A 63 -2.39 13.31 4.56
N GLY A 64 -2.98 14.00 3.59
CA GLY A 64 -3.89 15.11 3.89
C GLY A 64 -5.25 14.63 4.41
N GLU A 65 -6.11 15.56 4.86
CA GLU A 65 -7.46 15.25 5.37
C GLU A 65 -8.33 14.49 4.36
N VAL A 66 -8.23 14.84 3.07
CA VAL A 66 -8.92 14.11 1.99
C VAL A 66 -8.41 12.67 1.89
N GLY A 67 -7.10 12.48 2.10
CA GLY A 67 -6.46 11.17 2.16
C GLY A 67 -6.99 10.35 3.33
N SER A 68 -7.02 10.92 4.54
CA SER A 68 -7.46 10.18 5.73
C SER A 68 -8.90 9.71 5.65
N LYS A 69 -9.82 10.50 5.07
CA LYS A 69 -11.20 10.03 4.79
C LYS A 69 -11.24 8.86 3.82
N ARG A 70 -10.46 8.91 2.74
CA ARG A 70 -10.38 7.81 1.76
C ARG A 70 -9.80 6.53 2.38
N TYR A 71 -8.72 6.65 3.16
CA TYR A 71 -8.11 5.50 3.83
C TYR A 71 -8.99 4.96 4.95
N ALA A 72 -9.72 5.80 5.69
CA ALA A 72 -10.69 5.35 6.69
C ALA A 72 -11.77 4.47 6.03
N LEU A 73 -12.37 4.93 4.93
CA LEU A 73 -13.38 4.17 4.19
C LEU A 73 -12.83 2.83 3.65
N LEU A 74 -11.59 2.83 3.15
CA LEU A 74 -10.91 1.60 2.72
C LEU A 74 -10.75 0.61 3.88
N PHE A 75 -10.35 1.09 5.06
CA PHE A 75 -10.10 0.23 6.23
C PHE A 75 -11.38 -0.20 6.94
N GLU A 76 -12.48 0.53 6.77
CA GLU A 76 -13.83 0.09 7.17
C GLU A 76 -14.33 -1.07 6.31
N ASN A 77 -14.04 -1.02 5.00
CA ASN A 77 -14.44 -2.06 4.06
C ASN A 77 -13.44 -3.21 3.92
N CYS A 78 -12.20 -3.06 4.41
CA CYS A 78 -11.20 -4.10 4.54
C CYS A 78 -10.53 -4.02 5.93
N PRO A 79 -11.18 -4.53 6.99
CA PRO A 79 -10.67 -4.46 8.36
C PRO A 79 -9.32 -5.15 8.56
N GLU A 80 -8.97 -6.11 7.73
CA GLU A 80 -7.69 -6.82 7.77
C GLU A 80 -6.50 -5.88 7.56
N LEU A 81 -6.69 -4.78 6.83
CA LEU A 81 -5.66 -3.72 6.72
C LEU A 81 -5.28 -3.15 8.09
N LYS A 82 -6.20 -3.13 9.06
CA LYS A 82 -5.93 -2.66 10.44
C LYS A 82 -4.97 -3.56 11.21
N LYS A 83 -4.73 -4.79 10.74
CA LYS A 83 -3.72 -5.70 11.31
C LYS A 83 -2.30 -5.31 10.90
N VAL A 84 -2.15 -4.55 9.81
CA VAL A 84 -0.85 -4.17 9.23
C VAL A 84 -0.58 -2.69 9.43
N PHE A 85 -1.60 -1.87 9.19
CA PHE A 85 -1.49 -0.43 9.13
C PHE A 85 -2.46 0.25 10.11
N SER A 86 -2.15 1.48 10.48
CA SER A 86 -3.01 2.35 11.28
C SER A 86 -3.27 3.65 10.52
N VAL A 87 -4.53 4.10 10.47
CA VAL A 87 -4.90 5.35 9.80
C VAL A 87 -5.10 6.42 10.86
N HIS A 88 -4.35 7.51 10.73
CA HIS A 88 -4.47 8.71 11.55
C HIS A 88 -4.99 9.87 10.69
N LYS A 89 -5.24 11.02 11.33
CA LYS A 89 -5.80 12.20 10.65
C LYS A 89 -4.90 12.71 9.53
N ASP A 90 -3.59 12.65 9.75
CA ASP A 90 -2.51 13.24 8.97
C ASP A 90 -1.50 12.22 8.44
N HIS A 91 -1.55 10.96 8.87
CA HIS A 91 -0.61 9.95 8.40
C HIS A 91 -1.18 8.53 8.46
N ILE A 92 -0.48 7.59 7.81
CA ILE A 92 -0.63 6.15 7.98
C ILE A 92 0.63 5.62 8.65
N GLY A 93 0.49 4.86 9.72
CA GLY A 93 1.58 4.17 10.38
C GLY A 93 1.44 2.65 10.29
N TRP A 94 2.35 1.95 10.96
CA TRP A 94 2.17 0.53 11.27
C TRP A 94 1.11 0.35 12.35
N ALA A 95 0.44 -0.81 12.35
CA ALA A 95 -0.46 -1.16 13.43
C ALA A 95 0.32 -1.27 14.77
N SER A 96 -0.26 -0.75 15.86
CA SER A 96 0.38 -0.77 17.18
C SER A 96 0.57 -2.18 17.75
N SER A 97 -0.11 -3.17 17.19
CA SER A 97 0.05 -4.58 17.52
C SER A 97 1.31 -5.22 16.95
N LEU A 98 2.00 -4.56 16.01
CA LEU A 98 3.19 -5.11 15.36
C LEU A 98 4.47 -4.68 16.07
N SER A 99 5.33 -5.66 16.38
CA SER A 99 6.69 -5.39 16.85
C SER A 99 7.56 -4.79 15.74
N LYS A 100 8.72 -4.22 16.10
CA LYS A 100 9.65 -3.68 15.10
C LYS A 100 10.16 -4.77 14.14
N GLU A 101 10.38 -5.97 14.67
CA GLU A 101 10.80 -7.14 13.92
C GLU A 101 9.72 -7.57 12.91
N GLU A 102 8.44 -7.56 13.31
CA GLU A 102 7.32 -7.86 12.42
C GLU A 102 7.15 -6.79 11.33
N GLN A 103 7.29 -5.51 11.68
CA GLN A 103 7.27 -4.43 10.70
C GLN A 103 8.39 -4.58 9.66
N ASP A 104 9.58 -4.98 10.10
CA ASP A 104 10.72 -5.22 9.21
C ASP A 104 10.52 -6.45 8.33
N GLU A 105 9.97 -7.53 8.88
CA GLU A 105 9.57 -8.72 8.12
C GLU A 105 8.56 -8.37 7.02
N ILE A 106 7.52 -7.62 7.35
CA ILE A 106 6.50 -7.16 6.38
C ILE A 106 7.13 -6.24 5.33
N ARG A 107 7.99 -5.31 5.74
CA ARG A 107 8.67 -4.37 4.83
C ARG A 107 9.52 -5.12 3.80
N ASN A 108 10.29 -6.11 4.25
CA ASN A 108 11.11 -6.96 3.39
C ASN A 108 10.24 -7.79 2.45
N TYR A 109 9.16 -8.40 2.96
CA TYR A 109 8.23 -9.17 2.14
C TYR A 109 7.65 -8.35 0.98
N ILE A 110 7.15 -7.15 1.28
CA ILE A 110 6.62 -6.26 0.24
C ILE A 110 7.74 -5.83 -0.72
N HIS A 111 8.95 -5.56 -0.23
CA HIS A 111 10.06 -5.17 -1.08
C HIS A 111 10.37 -6.23 -2.15
N GLU A 112 10.48 -7.48 -1.73
CA GLU A 112 10.82 -8.63 -2.58
C GLU A 112 9.69 -8.98 -3.56
N ASN A 113 8.42 -8.84 -3.15
CA ASN A 113 7.29 -9.36 -3.93
C ASN A 113 6.54 -8.29 -4.75
N PHE A 114 6.65 -7.01 -4.39
CA PHE A 114 5.96 -5.91 -5.07
C PHE A 114 6.89 -5.08 -5.95
N ILE A 115 6.88 -5.32 -7.26
CA ILE A 115 7.65 -4.52 -8.23
C ILE A 115 6.87 -3.27 -8.60
N VAL A 116 7.41 -2.09 -8.25
CA VAL A 116 6.85 -0.80 -8.67
C VAL A 116 7.24 -0.56 -10.13
N GLN A 117 6.26 -0.58 -11.03
CA GLN A 117 6.49 -0.18 -12.42
C GLN A 117 6.65 1.34 -12.52
N ILE A 118 7.88 1.83 -12.60
CA ILE A 118 8.15 3.23 -12.93
C ILE A 118 7.92 3.40 -14.43
N ARG A 119 6.82 4.08 -14.80
CA ARG A 119 6.63 4.54 -16.18
C ARG A 119 7.54 5.74 -16.42
N ILE A 120 8.72 5.49 -17.00
CA ILE A 120 9.53 6.57 -17.56
C ILE A 120 8.78 7.10 -18.77
N ARG A 121 8.14 8.27 -18.64
CA ARG A 121 7.73 9.04 -19.81
C ARG A 121 9.02 9.50 -20.48
N ARG A 122 9.41 8.88 -21.59
CA ARG A 122 10.37 9.51 -22.50
C ARG A 122 9.72 10.79 -22.96
N ASP A 123 10.19 11.91 -22.43
CA ASP A 123 9.80 13.23 -22.90
C ASP A 123 10.06 13.28 -24.40
N ALA A 124 9.00 13.43 -25.19
CA ALA A 124 9.06 13.52 -26.65
C ALA A 124 9.54 14.91 -27.10
N SER A 125 10.49 15.50 -26.36
CA SER A 125 11.08 16.82 -26.62
C SER A 125 12.50 16.75 -27.19
N LEU A 126 13.06 15.56 -27.42
CA LEU A 126 14.22 15.40 -28.31
C LEU A 126 13.78 15.45 -29.80
N LYS A 127 13.15 16.55 -30.20
CA LYS A 127 13.05 16.94 -31.61
C LYS A 127 14.26 17.82 -31.95
N LYS A 128 15.20 17.19 -32.66
CA LYS A 128 16.12 17.74 -33.68
C LYS A 128 16.86 19.05 -33.35
N LYS A 129 18.18 18.95 -33.26
CA LYS A 129 19.09 19.74 -34.11
C LYS A 129 20.17 18.83 -34.65
#